data_AF-A0A8T7JQ30-F1
#
_entry.id   AF-A0A8T7JQ30-F1
#
_cell.length_a   1.000
_cell.length_b   1.000
_cell.length_c   1.000
_cell.angle_alpha   90.00
_cell.angle_beta   90.00
_cell.angle_gamma   90.00
#
_symmetry.space_group_name_H-M   'P 1'
#
loop_
_entity.id
_entity.type
_entity.pdbx_description
1 polymer ?
#
loop_
_entity_poly.entity_id
_entity_poly.type
_entity_poly.pdbx_seq_one_letter_code
_entity_poly.pdbx_strand_id
1 'polypeptide(L)' 'MSIDDAIKKMTDLIQAACASAEVKATKMSDEEARLTVLAPAGDMQKIKDATFQPAIDLLNSDGMDVQVFVYDKDAPPLKG' A
#
# COMPACT_ATOMS: atom_id res chain seq x y z
N MET A 1 11.03 -12.48 -6.89
CA MET A 1 10.00 -12.63 -5.83
C MET A 1 8.63 -12.84 -6.49
N SER A 2 7.60 -13.40 -5.84
CA SER A 2 6.24 -13.43 -6.43
C SER A 2 5.45 -12.16 -6.09
N ILE A 3 4.42 -11.82 -6.86
CA ILE A 3 3.55 -10.68 -6.53
C ILE A 3 2.82 -10.86 -5.19
N ASP A 4 2.52 -12.10 -4.79
CA ASP A 4 1.90 -12.40 -3.49
C ASP A 4 2.86 -12.11 -2.33
N ASP A 5 4.16 -12.40 -2.50
CA ASP A 5 5.20 -12.03 -1.55
C ASP A 5 5.38 -10.51 -1.47
N ALA A 6 5.31 -9.83 -2.62
CA ALA A 6 5.42 -8.37 -2.70
C ALA A 6 4.22 -7.69 -2.00
N ILE A 7 3.00 -8.16 -2.25
CA ILE A 7 1.77 -7.74 -1.54
C ILE A 7 1.93 -7.92 -0.04
N LYS A 8 2.42 -9.08 0.40
CA LYS A 8 2.63 -9.36 1.83
C LYS A 8 3.65 -8.41 2.44
N LYS A 9 4.83 -8.26 1.82
CA LYS A 9 5.89 -7.34 2.27
C LYS A 9 5.37 -5.91 2.42
N MET A 10 4.63 -5.43 1.43
CA MET A 10 4.06 -4.08 1.47
C MET A 10 2.98 -3.95 2.56
N THR A 11 2.15 -4.97 2.75
CA THR A 11 1.15 -5.01 3.82
C THR A 11 1.81 -4.96 5.21
N ASP A 12 2.89 -5.73 5.42
CA ASP A 12 3.64 -5.75 6.68
C ASP A 12 4.24 -4.36 6.99
N LEU A 13 4.79 -3.68 5.97
CA LEU A 13 5.31 -2.31 6.11
C LEU A 13 4.21 -1.30 6.47
N ILE A 14 3.04 -1.42 5.82
CA ILE A 14 1.88 -0.56 6.10
C ILE A 14 1.41 -0.77 7.55
N GLN A 15 1.28 -2.02 7.99
CA GLN A 15 0.84 -2.34 9.35
C GLN A 15 1.86 -1.94 10.42
N ALA A 16 3.15 -2.01 10.11
CA ALA A 16 4.20 -1.51 11.00
C ALA A 16 4.15 0.02 11.15
N ALA A 17 3.82 0.75 10.08
CA ALA A 17 3.66 2.20 10.11
C ALA A 17 2.35 2.63 10.79
N CYS A 18 1.27 1.86 10.61
CA CYS A 18 -0.05 2.12 11.17
C CYS A 18 -0.79 0.81 11.43
N ALA A 19 -0.79 0.34 12.69
CA ALA A 19 -1.41 -0.93 13.08
C ALA A 19 -2.93 -0.95 12.88
N SER A 20 -3.57 0.22 12.80
CA SER A 20 -5.01 0.36 12.56
C SER A 20 -5.37 0.57 11.08
N ALA A 21 -4.40 0.55 10.18
CA ALA A 21 -4.65 0.67 8.75
C ALA A 21 -5.36 -0.57 8.20
N GLU A 22 -6.44 -0.35 7.45
CA GLU A 22 -7.13 -1.41 6.72
C GLU A 22 -6.54 -1.50 5.31
N VAL A 23 -6.06 -2.68 4.93
CA VAL A 23 -5.41 -2.91 3.64
C VAL A 23 -6.27 -3.85 2.80
N LYS A 24 -6.65 -3.40 1.61
CA LYS A 24 -7.28 -4.23 0.58
C LYS A 24 -6.34 -4.39 -0.59
N ALA A 25 -5.85 -5.61 -0.79
CA ALA A 25 -5.04 -5.98 -1.94
C ALA A 25 -5.92 -6.42 -3.11
N THR A 26 -5.55 -6.01 -4.31
CA THR A 26 -6.11 -6.50 -5.57
C THR A 26 -4.96 -6.86 -6.49
N LYS A 27 -4.77 -8.16 -6.73
CA LYS A 27 -3.81 -8.66 -7.72
C LYS A 27 -4.38 -8.40 -9.11
N MET A 28 -3.63 -7.68 -9.94
CA MET A 28 -4.04 -7.33 -11.31
C MET A 28 -3.43 -8.30 -12.32
N SER A 29 -2.18 -8.71 -12.10
CA SER A 29 -1.46 -9.71 -12.88
C SER A 29 -0.44 -10.44 -12.00
N ASP A 30 0.43 -11.25 -12.59
CA ASP A 30 1.55 -11.89 -11.86
C ASP A 30 2.71 -10.92 -11.54
N GLU A 31 2.66 -9.69 -12.05
CA GLU A 31 3.67 -8.64 -11.85
C GLU A 31 3.08 -7.34 -11.28
N GLU A 32 1.75 -7.19 -11.28
CA GLU A 32 1.08 -5.94 -10.86
C GLU A 32 0.05 -6.17 -9.75
N ALA A 33 0.07 -5.31 -8.73
CA ALA A 33 -0.90 -5.30 -7.66
C ALA A 33 -1.23 -3.88 -7.18
N ARG A 34 -2.48 -3.73 -6.70
CA ARG A 34 -2.95 -2.50 -6.06
C ARG A 34 -3.27 -2.74 -4.60
N LEU A 35 -2.76 -1.88 -3.73
CA LEU A 35 -3.08 -1.83 -2.31
C LEU A 35 -3.88 -0.56 -2.02
N THR A 36 -5.16 -0.72 -1.70
CA THR A 36 -5.98 0.34 -1.14
C THR A 36 -5.84 0.30 0.38
N VAL A 37 -5.35 1.40 0.95
CA VAL A 37 -5.09 1.54 2.39
C VAL A 37 -6.00 2.61 2.96
N LEU A 38 -6.82 2.25 3.94
CA LEU A 38 -7.60 3.21 4.72
C LEU A 38 -6.89 3.41 6.05
N ALA A 39 -6.51 4.64 6.37
CA ALA A 39 -5.77 4.96 7.58
C ALA A 39 -6.27 6.27 8.21
N PRO A 40 -6.01 6.50 9.51
CA PRO A 40 -6.21 7.82 10.10
C PRO A 40 -5.39 8.89 9.37
N ALA A 41 -5.95 10.09 9.18
CA ALA A 41 -5.27 11.22 8.52
C ALA A 41 -3.84 11.48 9.04
N GLY A 42 -3.63 11.35 10.35
CA GLY A 42 -2.33 11.58 11.00
C GLY A 42 -1.24 10.56 10.67
N ASP A 43 -1.61 9.38 10.15
CA ASP A 43 -0.67 8.30 9.82
C ASP A 43 -0.48 8.11 8.31
N MET A 44 -1.28 8.76 7.46
CA MET A 44 -1.21 8.61 6.01
C MET A 44 0.18 8.90 5.44
N GLN A 45 0.84 9.96 5.91
CA GLN A 45 2.18 10.32 5.44
C GLN A 45 3.21 9.26 5.86
N LYS A 46 3.11 8.72 7.08
CA LYS A 46 4.01 7.65 7.55
C LYS A 46 3.91 6.41 6.68
N ILE A 47 2.69 6.04 6.27
CA ILE A 47 2.46 4.91 5.37
C ILE A 47 3.08 5.18 4.00
N LYS A 48 2.89 6.38 3.44
CA LYS A 48 3.50 6.77 2.15
C LYS A 48 5.02 6.70 2.21
N ASP A 49 5.62 7.28 3.24
CA ASP A 49 7.08 7.28 3.42
C ASP A 49 7.63 5.85 3.59
N ALA A 50 6.93 5.01 4.36
CA ALA A 50 7.33 3.62 4.59
C ALA A 50 7.20 2.72 3.35
N THR A 51 6.36 3.10 2.38
CA THR A 51 6.05 2.27 1.20
C THR A 51 6.65 2.79 -0.10
N PHE A 52 7.00 4.07 -0.18
CA PHE A 52 7.48 4.69 -1.42
C PHE A 52 8.75 4.02 -1.96
N GLN A 53 9.83 3.98 -1.17
CA GLN A 53 11.08 3.38 -1.62
C GLN A 53 10.96 1.86 -1.84
N PRO A 54 10.31 1.08 -0.94
CA PRO A 54 10.07 -0.34 -1.19
C PRO A 54 9.29 -0.64 -2.47
N ALA A 55 8.30 0.18 -2.84
CA ALA A 55 7.57 0.02 -4.10
C ALA A 55 8.49 0.24 -5.32
N ILE A 56 9.34 1.27 -5.27
CA ILE A 56 10.34 1.53 -6.32
C ILE A 56 11.35 0.38 -6.41
N ASP A 57 11.82 -0.14 -5.28
CA ASP A 57 12.80 -1.22 -5.25
C ASP A 57 12.22 -2.51 -5.84
N LEU A 58 10.94 -2.81 -5.54
CA LEU A 58 10.19 -3.93 -6.10
C LEU A 58 10.07 -3.81 -7.63
N LEU A 59 9.74 -2.62 -8.13
CA LEU A 59 9.64 -2.36 -9.55
C LEU A 59 11.00 -2.54 -10.25
N ASN A 60 12.06 -1.96 -9.70
CA ASN A 60 13.37 -1.96 -10.33
C ASN A 60 14.12 -3.30 -10.23
N SER A 61 13.93 -4.04 -9.14
CA SER A 61 14.71 -5.26 -8.86
C SER A 61 13.99 -6.53 -9.30
N ASP A 62 12.68 -6.59 -9.11
CA ASP A 62 11.88 -7.79 -9.33
C ASP A 62 10.84 -7.63 -10.47
N GLY A 63 10.73 -6.43 -11.07
CA GLY A 63 9.71 -6.13 -12.08
C GLY A 63 8.29 -6.05 -11.52
N MET A 64 8.14 -5.91 -10.20
CA MET A 64 6.85 -5.97 -9.51
C MET A 64 6.29 -4.57 -9.29
N ASP A 65 5.22 -4.20 -10.00
CA ASP A 65 4.52 -2.93 -9.81
C ASP A 65 3.46 -3.05 -8.70
N VAL A 66 3.84 -2.67 -7.49
CA VAL A 66 2.91 -2.61 -6.35
C VAL A 66 2.54 -1.16 -6.02
N GLN A 67 1.32 -0.78 -6.37
CA GLN A 67 0.82 0.58 -6.20
C GLN A 67 0.07 0.72 -4.86
N VAL A 68 0.50 1.64 -4.01
CA VAL A 68 -0.13 1.93 -2.71
C VAL A 68 -0.94 3.21 -2.77
N PHE A 69 -2.25 3.09 -2.58
CA PHE A 69 -3.19 4.21 -2.49
C PHE A 69 -3.66 4.37 -1.06
N VAL A 70 -3.26 5.47 -0.41
CA VAL A 70 -3.63 5.76 0.97
C VAL A 70 -4.76 6.79 0.99
N TYR A 71 -5.87 6.44 1.63
CA TYR A 71 -7.04 7.28 1.84
C TYR A 71 -7.27 7.49 3.33
N ASP A 72 -7.83 8.66 3.66
CA ASP A 72 -8.30 8.96 5.01
C ASP A 72 -9.58 8.17 5.28
N LYS A 73 -9.54 7.28 6.26
CA LYS A 73 -10.69 6.45 6.64
C LYS A 73 -11.82 7.26 7.28
N ASP A 74 -11.49 8.42 7.83
CA ASP A 74 -12.40 9.29 8.58
C ASP A 74 -12.87 10.49 7.71
N ALA A 75 -12.44 10.55 6.45
CA ALA A 75 -12.86 11.61 5.55
C ALA A 75 -14.38 11.54 5.31
N PRO A 76 -15.08 12.70 5.36
CA PRO A 76 -16.49 12.74 5.05
C PRO A 76 -16.72 12.29 3.59
N PRO A 77 -17.87 11.66 3.28
CA PRO A 77 -18.21 11.30 1.91
C PRO A 77 -18.05 12.50 0.99
N LEU A 78 -17.44 12.31 -0.17
CA LEU A 78 -17.33 13.36 -1.18
C LEU A 78 -18.74 13.84 -1.50
N LYS A 79 -19.00 15.13 -1.23
CA LYS A 79 -20.23 15.77 -1.68
C LYS A 79 -20.13 15.87 -3.20
N GLY A 80 -20.98 15.11 -3.89
CA GLY A 80 -21.19 15.21 -5.34
C GLY A 80 -21.85 16.51 -5.74
#